data_AF-A0A9N9J024-F1
#
_entry.id   AF-A0A9N9J024-F1
#
_cell.length_a   1.000
_cell.length_b   1.000
_cell.length_c   1.000
_cell.angle_alpha   90.00
_cell.angle_beta   90.00
_cell.angle_gamma   90.00
#
_symmetry.space_group_name_H-M   'P 1'
#
loop_
_entity.id
_entity.type
_entity.pdbx_description
1 polymer ?
#
loop_
_entity_poly.entity_id
_entity_poly.type
_entity_poly.pdbx_seq_one_letter_code
_entity_poly.pdbx_strand_id
1 'polypeptide(L)'
;MDSEYLAQPSKISIDIHVFQELIQYKEDALKLEFEKNQYILEINNLNHIIENLNNNIIAIQYKNSIEISELKNYYEPEIFNLKNKYNEILQNNKSEISNLKNYYENEIINLKTNYETEILNLKNYNKSEIFKLKDNYNQSKNDYNIEIINLKNKIFSLEQELKNPSIDLFSNFFEENINNLSNLLYKKQYDEKCFPPTDSFEFMNMIDSFNLKLFVLIFFNIFKSNINQSSKSIEKLKIRIMLLIYDLAGLKNNKINNVKNSIGSFLLKAGLSKRAINLLLYFGYISRLISINHLNNALANELRNNLISYNSHKLEWKNILDISTFSAESLIESLSVHMYDGTLENQHIRNFYNTKLVYFISSDLKNTDDYLQIINNLIEFSDIKEYLNNNIIIAPMDFPEINYFVPMLGPLHISLNTRETCIIKFHPFFNKLYKDVFNKKRNLAEKPKPWQINLLLYIAHAGWIKIKSEILEAFKNSKNGGFYSLLNLLDNIIPSTLDIYTNLFKNNHFEYYYETIFRLW
;
A
#
# COMPACT_ATOMS: atom_id res chain seq x y z
N MET A 1 165.43 -35.00 -14.99
CA MET A 1 165.69 -36.43 -15.24
C MET A 1 164.46 -36.94 -15.96
N ASP A 2 164.35 -36.62 -17.24
CA ASP A 2 164.80 -37.42 -18.41
C ASP A 2 163.64 -38.36 -18.82
N SER A 3 163.19 -38.55 -20.06
CA SER A 3 163.64 -38.16 -21.41
C SER A 3 162.63 -38.74 -22.43
N GLU A 4 162.35 -37.99 -23.52
CA GLU A 4 162.14 -38.39 -24.95
C GLU A 4 161.18 -39.56 -25.33
N TYR A 5 160.25 -39.47 -26.30
CA TYR A 5 160.39 -39.36 -27.78
C TYR A 5 158.98 -39.09 -28.43
N LEU A 6 158.72 -38.00 -29.19
CA LEU A 6 158.63 -37.85 -30.69
C LEU A 6 157.81 -38.94 -31.45
N ALA A 7 156.87 -38.75 -32.40
CA ALA A 7 156.58 -37.76 -33.48
C ALA A 7 155.12 -37.99 -34.05
N GLN A 8 154.23 -36.99 -34.29
CA GLN A 8 153.91 -36.16 -35.50
C GLN A 8 152.93 -36.74 -36.60
N PRO A 9 152.22 -35.94 -37.46
CA PRO A 9 150.73 -35.80 -37.51
C PRO A 9 150.03 -35.83 -38.93
N SER A 10 148.68 -35.75 -39.05
CA SER A 10 147.96 -35.12 -40.21
C SER A 10 146.42 -34.87 -40.04
N LYS A 11 145.95 -33.77 -40.66
CA LYS A 11 144.63 -33.07 -40.70
C LYS A 11 143.44 -33.79 -41.40
N ILE A 12 142.18 -33.47 -41.04
CA ILE A 12 141.11 -32.77 -41.83
C ILE A 12 139.73 -32.82 -41.11
N SER A 13 138.98 -31.71 -41.18
CA SER A 13 137.69 -31.37 -40.54
C SER A 13 136.43 -31.80 -41.30
N ILE A 14 135.40 -32.29 -40.60
CA ILE A 14 133.99 -32.37 -41.04
C ILE A 14 133.08 -32.02 -39.84
N ASP A 15 132.08 -31.17 -40.07
CA ASP A 15 131.26 -30.43 -39.09
C ASP A 15 130.57 -31.29 -38.01
N ILE A 16 131.00 -31.07 -36.77
CA ILE A 16 130.45 -31.64 -35.53
C ILE A 16 129.01 -31.18 -35.26
N HIS A 17 128.57 -30.06 -35.85
CA HIS A 17 127.28 -29.44 -35.55
C HIS A 17 126.07 -30.15 -36.21
N VAL A 18 126.20 -30.62 -37.45
CA VAL A 18 125.13 -31.34 -38.18
C VAL A 18 124.88 -32.72 -37.59
N PHE A 19 125.92 -33.40 -37.11
CA PHE A 19 125.79 -34.68 -36.41
C PHE A 19 125.12 -34.53 -35.04
N GLN A 20 125.39 -33.44 -34.31
CA GLN A 20 124.73 -33.15 -33.04
C GLN A 20 123.23 -32.81 -33.22
N GLU A 21 122.85 -32.05 -34.25
CA GLU A 21 121.44 -31.80 -34.59
C GLU A 21 120.71 -33.09 -35.02
N LEU A 22 121.34 -33.93 -35.85
CA LEU A 22 120.73 -35.21 -36.25
C LEU A 22 120.55 -36.19 -35.08
N ILE A 23 121.44 -36.16 -34.08
CA ILE A 23 121.30 -36.93 -32.85
C ILE A 23 120.14 -36.38 -32.01
N GLN A 24 120.05 -35.05 -31.85
CA GLN A 24 118.96 -34.41 -31.11
C GLN A 24 117.59 -34.68 -31.77
N TYR A 25 117.48 -34.57 -33.10
CA TYR A 25 116.27 -34.93 -33.85
C TYR A 25 115.87 -36.39 -33.65
N LYS A 26 116.85 -37.29 -33.56
CA LYS A 26 116.61 -38.72 -33.34
C LYS A 26 116.15 -38.99 -31.90
N GLU A 27 116.71 -38.29 -30.92
CA GLU A 27 116.29 -38.35 -29.51
C GLU A 27 114.89 -37.76 -29.31
N ASP A 28 114.58 -36.62 -29.92
CA ASP A 28 113.25 -36.01 -29.88
C ASP A 28 112.21 -36.88 -30.60
N ALA A 29 112.57 -37.51 -31.73
CA ALA A 29 111.71 -38.48 -32.41
C ALA A 29 111.45 -39.73 -31.55
N LEU A 30 112.45 -40.24 -30.83
CA LEU A 30 112.31 -41.36 -29.89
C LEU A 30 111.43 -40.99 -28.70
N LYS A 31 111.54 -39.75 -28.20
CA LYS A 31 110.70 -39.24 -27.10
C LYS A 31 109.25 -39.06 -27.53
N LEU A 32 109.01 -38.51 -28.72
CA LEU A 32 107.68 -38.44 -29.34
C LEU A 32 107.08 -39.83 -29.59
N GLU A 33 107.89 -40.80 -30.00
CA GLU A 33 107.46 -42.20 -30.19
C GLU A 33 107.10 -42.87 -28.85
N PHE A 34 107.85 -42.58 -27.78
CA PHE A 34 107.53 -43.03 -26.43
C PHE A 34 106.23 -42.40 -25.91
N GLU A 35 106.05 -41.08 -26.04
CA GLU A 35 104.81 -40.37 -25.66
C GLU A 35 103.61 -40.88 -26.47
N LYS A 36 103.77 -41.09 -27.77
CA LYS A 36 102.74 -41.70 -28.63
C LYS A 36 102.34 -43.08 -28.13
N ASN A 37 103.30 -43.92 -27.73
CA ASN A 37 103.02 -45.24 -27.19
C ASN A 37 102.30 -45.19 -25.82
N GLN A 38 102.59 -44.19 -24.99
CA GLN A 38 101.84 -43.94 -23.74
C GLN A 38 100.39 -43.53 -24.02
N TYR A 39 100.16 -42.61 -24.96
CA TYR A 39 98.79 -42.23 -25.36
C TYR A 39 98.01 -43.39 -25.97
N ILE A 40 98.66 -44.26 -26.76
CA ILE A 40 98.03 -45.49 -27.27
C ILE A 40 97.59 -46.40 -26.12
N LEU A 41 98.41 -46.53 -25.08
CA LEU A 41 98.09 -47.33 -23.90
C LEU A 41 96.89 -46.75 -23.12
N GLU A 42 96.85 -45.43 -22.92
CA GLU A 42 95.72 -44.75 -22.28
C GLU A 42 94.43 -44.86 -23.09
N ILE A 43 94.50 -44.70 -24.42
CA ILE A 43 93.36 -44.87 -25.32
C ILE A 43 92.82 -46.30 -25.22
N ASN A 44 93.69 -47.30 -25.19
CA ASN A 44 93.28 -48.70 -25.04
C ASN A 44 92.58 -48.96 -23.70
N ASN A 45 93.07 -48.38 -22.60
CA ASN A 45 92.43 -48.47 -21.29
C ASN A 45 91.06 -47.76 -21.27
N LEU A 46 90.96 -46.56 -21.86
CA LEU A 46 89.70 -45.83 -21.98
C LEU A 46 88.68 -46.60 -22.83
N ASN A 47 89.11 -47.21 -23.93
CA ASN A 47 88.24 -48.05 -24.76
C ASN A 47 87.71 -49.26 -23.98
N HIS A 48 88.56 -49.91 -23.17
CA HIS A 48 88.11 -51.01 -22.32
C HIS A 48 87.10 -50.56 -21.25
N ILE A 49 87.27 -49.35 -20.68
CA ILE A 49 86.30 -48.76 -19.75
C ILE A 49 84.98 -48.45 -20.46
N ILE A 50 85.03 -47.86 -21.65
CA ILE A 50 83.85 -47.56 -22.47
C ILE A 50 83.09 -48.85 -22.82
N GLU A 51 83.80 -49.91 -23.20
CA GLU A 51 83.19 -51.21 -23.51
C GLU A 51 82.48 -51.81 -22.28
N ASN A 52 83.10 -51.75 -21.10
CA ASN A 52 82.47 -52.17 -19.85
C ASN A 52 81.22 -51.34 -19.50
N LEU A 53 81.27 -50.02 -19.67
CA LEU A 53 80.12 -49.15 -19.44
C LEU A 53 78.97 -49.44 -20.42
N ASN A 54 79.28 -49.67 -21.69
CA ASN A 54 78.28 -50.05 -22.69
C ASN A 54 77.61 -51.39 -22.35
N ASN A 55 78.38 -52.38 -21.93
CA ASN A 55 77.85 -53.67 -21.48
C ASN A 55 76.92 -53.52 -20.26
N ASN A 56 77.28 -52.65 -19.31
CA ASN A 56 76.42 -52.33 -18.17
C ASN A 56 75.12 -51.62 -18.57
N ILE A 57 75.18 -50.67 -19.51
CA ILE A 57 73.99 -49.98 -20.03
C ILE A 57 73.04 -50.99 -20.70
N ILE A 58 73.58 -51.90 -21.52
CA ILE A 58 72.78 -52.95 -22.17
C ILE A 58 72.10 -53.84 -21.13
N ALA A 59 72.82 -54.23 -20.07
CA ALA A 59 72.26 -55.04 -18.98
C ALA A 59 71.14 -54.30 -18.23
N ILE A 60 71.31 -53.00 -17.95
CA ILE A 60 70.28 -52.17 -17.30
C ILE A 60 69.06 -52.01 -18.22
N GLN A 61 69.27 -51.75 -19.51
CA GLN A 61 68.18 -51.64 -20.49
C GLN A 61 67.37 -52.93 -20.58
N TYR A 62 68.06 -54.08 -20.59
CA TYR A 62 67.41 -55.38 -20.57
C TYR A 62 66.58 -55.58 -19.30
N LYS A 63 67.14 -55.28 -18.13
CA LYS A 63 66.43 -55.37 -16.84
C LYS A 63 65.19 -54.47 -16.81
N ASN A 64 65.30 -53.21 -17.23
CA ASN A 64 64.17 -52.28 -17.30
C ASN A 64 63.10 -52.76 -18.28
N SER A 65 63.49 -53.38 -19.40
CA SER A 65 62.54 -53.93 -20.38
C SER A 65 61.69 -55.07 -19.80
N ILE A 66 62.30 -55.91 -18.95
CA ILE A 66 61.59 -56.98 -18.23
C ILE A 66 60.63 -56.37 -17.22
N GLU A 67 61.09 -55.43 -16.39
CA GLU A 67 60.26 -54.79 -15.35
C GLU A 67 59.05 -54.05 -15.96
N ILE A 68 59.26 -53.33 -17.06
CA ILE A 68 58.16 -52.69 -17.81
C ILE A 68 57.18 -53.74 -18.35
N SER A 69 57.67 -54.87 -18.87
CA SER A 69 56.83 -55.95 -19.36
C SER A 69 56.02 -56.61 -18.24
N GLU A 70 56.61 -56.81 -17.06
CA GLU A 70 55.94 -57.37 -15.90
C GLU A 70 54.83 -56.44 -15.38
N LEU A 71 55.13 -55.14 -15.24
CA LEU A 71 54.14 -54.13 -14.85
C LEU A 71 52.99 -54.06 -15.86
N LYS A 72 53.30 -54.10 -17.16
CA LYS A 72 52.28 -54.11 -18.21
C LYS A 72 51.37 -55.34 -18.14
N ASN A 73 51.97 -56.52 -17.96
CA ASN A 73 51.23 -57.78 -17.84
C ASN A 73 50.34 -57.83 -16.59
N TYR A 74 50.70 -57.11 -15.52
CA TYR A 74 49.90 -57.04 -14.31
C TYR A 74 48.73 -56.04 -14.45
N TYR A 75 48.99 -54.82 -14.93
CA TYR A 75 47.99 -53.75 -14.92
C TYR A 75 47.03 -53.77 -16.12
N GLU A 76 47.42 -54.28 -17.30
CA GLU A 76 46.50 -54.34 -18.45
C GLU A 76 45.24 -55.18 -18.17
N PRO A 77 45.33 -56.41 -17.62
CA PRO A 77 44.16 -57.19 -17.26
C PRO A 77 43.30 -56.53 -16.18
N GLU A 78 43.93 -55.85 -15.21
CA GLU A 78 43.23 -55.17 -14.12
C GLU A 78 42.39 -53.99 -14.65
N ILE A 79 42.99 -53.16 -15.52
CA ILE A 79 42.29 -52.07 -16.21
C ILE A 79 41.15 -52.62 -17.07
N PHE A 80 41.38 -53.71 -17.80
CA PHE A 80 40.35 -54.36 -18.62
C PHE A 80 39.16 -54.84 -17.77
N ASN A 81 39.44 -55.49 -16.65
CA ASN A 81 38.40 -55.97 -15.72
C ASN A 81 37.60 -54.82 -15.09
N LEU A 82 38.27 -53.74 -14.66
CA LEU A 82 37.60 -52.56 -14.14
C LEU A 82 36.70 -51.90 -15.20
N LYS A 83 37.17 -51.82 -16.44
CA LYS A 83 36.39 -51.28 -17.56
C LYS A 83 35.14 -52.12 -17.85
N ASN A 84 35.25 -53.45 -17.79
CA ASN A 84 34.10 -54.33 -17.96
C ASN A 84 33.09 -54.18 -16.83
N LYS A 85 33.53 -54.14 -15.57
CA LYS A 85 32.65 -53.88 -14.42
C LYS A 85 31.93 -52.54 -14.54
N TYR A 86 32.64 -51.49 -14.94
CA TYR A 86 32.04 -50.18 -15.17
C TYR A 86 30.95 -50.23 -16.25
N ASN A 87 31.22 -50.90 -17.38
CA ASN A 87 30.25 -51.04 -18.47
C ASN A 87 29.01 -51.84 -18.06
N GLU A 88 29.18 -52.88 -17.25
CA GLU A 88 28.07 -53.69 -16.72
C GLU A 88 27.17 -52.87 -15.80
N ILE A 89 27.76 -52.11 -14.86
CA ILE A 89 27.02 -51.18 -13.99
C ILE A 89 26.30 -50.12 -14.82
N LEU A 90 26.96 -49.55 -15.84
CA LEU A 90 26.36 -48.55 -16.71
C LEU A 90 25.15 -49.11 -17.47
N GLN A 91 25.20 -50.34 -17.96
CA GLN A 91 24.07 -50.99 -18.62
C GLN A 91 22.91 -51.26 -17.65
N ASN A 92 23.20 -51.73 -16.44
CA ASN A 92 22.17 -51.97 -15.41
C ASN A 92 21.48 -50.67 -14.99
N ASN A 93 22.24 -49.61 -14.74
CA ASN A 93 21.65 -48.32 -14.39
C ASN A 93 20.79 -47.76 -15.54
N LYS A 94 21.20 -47.99 -16.79
CA LYS A 94 20.44 -47.57 -17.97
C LYS A 94 19.11 -48.33 -18.09
N SER A 95 19.09 -49.64 -17.81
CA SER A 95 17.86 -50.43 -17.83
C SER A 95 16.92 -50.06 -16.68
N GLU A 96 17.46 -49.80 -15.49
CA GLU A 96 16.69 -49.38 -14.32
C GLU A 96 16.03 -48.00 -14.52
N ILE A 97 16.77 -47.02 -15.05
CA ILE A 97 16.22 -45.71 -15.43
C ILE A 97 15.11 -45.86 -16.47
N SER A 98 15.27 -46.75 -17.46
CA SER A 98 14.25 -47.00 -18.47
C SER A 98 12.97 -47.60 -17.86
N ASN A 99 13.11 -48.50 -16.90
CA ASN A 99 11.98 -49.12 -16.20
C ASN A 99 11.23 -48.10 -15.34
N LEU A 100 11.95 -47.27 -14.58
CA LEU A 100 11.36 -46.20 -13.78
C LEU A 100 10.63 -45.18 -14.65
N LYS A 101 11.21 -44.82 -15.80
CA LYS A 101 10.56 -43.92 -16.76
C LYS A 101 9.24 -44.48 -17.26
N ASN A 102 9.22 -45.74 -17.68
CA ASN A 102 7.99 -46.41 -18.13
C ASN A 102 6.94 -46.50 -17.01
N TYR A 103 7.36 -46.76 -15.77
CA TYR A 103 6.45 -46.80 -14.62
C TYR A 103 5.74 -45.46 -14.41
N TYR A 104 6.50 -44.36 -14.33
CA TYR A 104 5.91 -43.03 -14.11
C TYR A 104 5.09 -42.54 -15.30
N GLU A 105 5.48 -42.88 -16.54
CA GLU A 105 4.66 -42.56 -17.73
C GLU A 105 3.29 -43.26 -17.66
N ASN A 106 3.24 -44.52 -17.26
CA ASN A 106 1.98 -45.25 -17.08
C ASN A 106 1.13 -44.68 -15.94
N GLU A 107 1.76 -44.28 -14.82
CA GLU A 107 1.07 -43.67 -13.68
C GLU A 107 0.43 -42.32 -14.07
N ILE A 108 1.15 -41.49 -14.83
CA ILE A 108 0.62 -40.23 -15.37
C ILE A 108 -0.57 -40.48 -16.29
N ILE A 109 -0.50 -41.48 -17.17
CA ILE A 109 -1.61 -41.84 -18.06
C ILE A 109 -2.84 -42.26 -17.25
N ASN A 110 -2.68 -43.12 -16.24
CA ASN A 110 -3.77 -43.56 -15.37
C ASN A 110 -4.41 -42.43 -14.57
N LEU A 111 -3.60 -41.51 -14.03
CA LEU A 111 -4.12 -40.33 -13.33
C LEU A 111 -4.92 -39.45 -14.29
N LYS A 112 -4.41 -39.23 -15.50
CA LYS A 112 -5.07 -38.41 -16.51
C LYS A 112 -6.42 -38.99 -16.92
N THR A 113 -6.50 -40.30 -17.18
CA THR A 113 -7.78 -40.95 -17.54
C THR A 113 -8.78 -40.90 -16.39
N ASN A 114 -8.34 -41.09 -15.14
CA ASN A 114 -9.21 -40.94 -13.97
C ASN A 114 -9.80 -39.53 -13.88
N TYR A 115 -8.97 -38.48 -13.96
CA TYR A 115 -9.46 -37.10 -13.91
C TYR A 115 -10.38 -36.75 -15.09
N GLU A 116 -10.10 -37.25 -16.29
CA GLU A 116 -10.99 -37.05 -17.44
C GLU A 116 -12.37 -37.68 -17.23
N THR A 117 -12.44 -38.88 -16.63
CA THR A 117 -13.72 -39.54 -16.31
C THR A 117 -14.49 -38.80 -15.20
N GLU A 118 -13.80 -38.31 -14.17
CA GLU A 118 -14.41 -37.54 -13.09
C GLU A 118 -15.01 -36.22 -13.60
N ILE A 119 -14.26 -35.49 -14.44
CA ILE A 119 -14.74 -34.27 -15.10
C ILE A 119 -15.99 -34.55 -15.95
N LEU A 120 -16.03 -35.67 -16.68
CA LEU A 120 -17.18 -36.03 -17.49
C LEU A 120 -18.42 -36.33 -16.62
N ASN A 121 -18.23 -37.05 -15.51
CA ASN A 121 -19.31 -37.35 -14.56
C ASN A 121 -19.88 -36.06 -13.92
N LEU A 122 -19.01 -35.15 -13.48
CA LEU A 122 -19.41 -33.86 -12.93
C LEU A 122 -20.16 -33.00 -13.96
N LYS A 123 -19.70 -32.97 -15.22
CA LYS A 123 -20.40 -32.26 -16.30
C LYS A 123 -21.80 -32.81 -16.54
N ASN A 124 -21.96 -34.13 -16.53
CA ASN A 124 -23.26 -34.78 -16.72
C ASN A 124 -24.21 -34.51 -15.55
N TYR A 125 -23.70 -34.59 -14.32
CA TYR A 125 -24.46 -34.26 -13.11
C TYR A 125 -24.96 -32.81 -13.14
N ASN A 126 -24.04 -31.84 -13.34
CA ASN A 126 -24.38 -30.42 -13.40
C ASN A 126 -25.38 -30.11 -14.51
N LYS A 127 -25.26 -30.76 -15.68
CA LYS A 127 -26.22 -30.60 -16.78
C LYS A 127 -27.63 -31.05 -16.39
N SER A 128 -27.74 -32.17 -15.65
CA SER A 128 -29.04 -32.67 -15.17
C SER A 128 -29.66 -31.73 -14.12
N GLU A 129 -28.83 -31.14 -13.25
CA GLU A 129 -29.28 -30.24 -12.19
C GLU A 129 -29.71 -28.88 -12.74
N ILE A 130 -28.97 -28.32 -13.71
CA ILE A 130 -29.38 -27.13 -14.46
C ILE A 130 -30.74 -27.34 -15.13
N PHE A 131 -31.01 -28.53 -15.67
CA PHE A 131 -32.30 -28.82 -16.30
C PHE A 131 -33.44 -28.77 -15.27
N LYS A 132 -33.27 -29.42 -14.10
CA LYS A 132 -34.23 -29.37 -12.99
C LYS A 132 -34.48 -27.94 -12.49
N LEU A 133 -33.42 -27.16 -12.31
CA LEU A 133 -33.52 -25.76 -11.87
C LEU A 133 -34.27 -24.91 -12.90
N LYS A 134 -34.05 -25.16 -14.20
CA LYS A 134 -34.75 -24.46 -15.28
C LYS A 134 -36.23 -24.78 -15.31
N ASP A 135 -36.60 -26.04 -15.10
CA ASP A 135 -38.01 -26.45 -15.03
C ASP A 135 -38.71 -25.82 -13.82
N ASN A 136 -38.08 -25.85 -12.64
CA ASN A 136 -38.59 -25.18 -11.44
C ASN A 136 -38.76 -23.66 -11.66
N TYR A 137 -37.78 -23.00 -12.26
CA TYR A 137 -37.86 -21.57 -12.60
C TYR A 137 -39.03 -21.27 -13.53
N ASN A 138 -39.23 -22.08 -14.57
CA ASN A 138 -40.34 -21.91 -15.50
C ASN A 138 -41.70 -22.10 -14.82
N GLN A 139 -41.80 -23.04 -13.88
CA GLN A 139 -43.00 -23.27 -13.09
C GLN A 139 -43.31 -22.05 -12.20
N SER A 140 -42.34 -21.59 -11.39
CA SER A 140 -42.53 -20.40 -10.55
C SER A 140 -42.84 -19.14 -11.37
N LYS A 141 -42.21 -18.98 -12.54
CA LYS A 141 -42.50 -17.87 -13.45
C LYS A 141 -43.95 -17.89 -13.92
N ASN A 142 -44.51 -19.06 -14.21
CA ASN A 142 -45.92 -19.17 -14.59
C ASN A 142 -46.85 -18.84 -13.42
N ASP A 143 -46.52 -19.29 -12.21
CA ASP A 143 -47.30 -18.97 -11.00
C ASP A 143 -47.33 -17.45 -10.73
N TYR A 144 -46.18 -16.78 -10.82
CA TYR A 144 -46.10 -15.32 -10.68
C TYR A 144 -46.86 -14.58 -11.79
N ASN A 145 -46.84 -15.09 -13.03
CA ASN A 145 -47.61 -14.48 -14.12
C ASN A 145 -49.13 -14.55 -13.84
N ILE A 146 -49.61 -15.66 -13.27
CA ILE A 146 -51.00 -15.80 -12.86
C ILE A 146 -51.34 -14.80 -11.76
N GLU A 147 -50.47 -14.65 -10.76
CA GLU A 147 -50.66 -13.69 -9.67
C GLU A 147 -50.67 -12.23 -10.16
N ILE A 148 -49.77 -11.87 -11.09
CA ILE A 148 -49.74 -10.55 -11.72
C ILE A 148 -51.06 -10.27 -12.47
N ILE A 149 -51.60 -11.25 -13.20
CA ILE A 149 -52.88 -11.10 -13.90
C ILE A 149 -54.00 -10.85 -12.88
N ASN A 150 -54.03 -11.60 -11.78
CA ASN A 150 -55.02 -11.42 -10.72
C ASN A 150 -54.92 -10.03 -10.07
N LEU A 151 -53.70 -9.56 -9.76
CA LEU A 151 -53.48 -8.23 -9.21
C LEU A 151 -53.88 -7.12 -10.19
N LYS A 152 -53.58 -7.28 -11.48
CA LYS A 152 -54.01 -6.34 -12.53
C LYS A 152 -55.53 -6.23 -12.59
N ASN A 153 -56.24 -7.35 -12.52
CA ASN A 153 -57.70 -7.37 -12.50
C ASN A 153 -58.26 -6.67 -11.26
N LYS A 154 -57.62 -6.85 -10.09
CA LYS A 154 -58.00 -6.19 -8.84
C LYS A 154 -57.74 -4.68 -8.86
N ILE A 155 -56.61 -4.25 -9.46
CA ILE A 155 -56.33 -2.83 -9.68
C ILE A 155 -57.39 -2.25 -10.62
N PHE A 156 -57.71 -2.94 -11.71
CA PHE A 156 -58.74 -2.48 -12.65
C PHE A 156 -60.12 -2.33 -11.99
N SER A 157 -60.52 -3.25 -11.10
CA SER A 157 -61.78 -3.09 -10.35
C SER A 157 -61.75 -1.89 -9.40
N LEU A 158 -60.64 -1.69 -8.69
CA LEU A 158 -60.47 -0.55 -7.78
C LEU A 158 -60.42 0.79 -8.53
N GLU A 159 -59.77 0.84 -9.70
CA GLU A 159 -59.74 2.02 -10.57
C GLU A 159 -61.13 2.40 -11.08
N GLN A 160 -61.99 1.41 -11.33
CA GLN A 160 -63.38 1.66 -11.72
C GLN A 160 -64.23 2.19 -10.56
N GLU A 161 -63.99 1.73 -9.33
CA GLU A 161 -64.59 2.29 -8.11
C GLU A 161 -64.11 3.74 -7.84
N LEU A 162 -62.86 4.06 -8.21
CA LEU A 162 -62.24 5.38 -8.00
C LEU A 162 -62.66 6.46 -9.01
N LYS A 163 -63.43 6.15 -10.05
CA LYS A 163 -63.82 7.12 -11.11
C LYS A 163 -64.73 8.25 -10.63
N ASN A 164 -65.30 8.15 -9.43
CA ASN A 164 -65.98 9.27 -8.76
C ASN A 164 -65.42 9.46 -7.34
N PRO A 165 -64.20 10.02 -7.19
CA PRO A 165 -63.77 10.44 -5.87
C PRO A 165 -64.54 11.71 -5.53
N SER A 166 -65.36 11.68 -4.48
CA SER A 166 -65.88 12.93 -3.93
C SER A 166 -64.66 13.77 -3.52
N ILE A 167 -64.68 15.06 -3.86
CA ILE A 167 -63.68 16.05 -3.43
C ILE A 167 -63.47 16.00 -1.89
N ASP A 168 -64.50 15.56 -1.17
CA ASP A 168 -64.50 15.34 0.27
C ASP A 168 -63.49 14.26 0.72
N LEU A 169 -63.28 13.19 -0.07
CA LEU A 169 -62.38 12.09 0.33
C LEU A 169 -60.91 12.51 0.34
N PHE A 170 -60.47 13.24 -0.70
CA PHE A 170 -59.11 13.79 -0.75
C PHE A 170 -58.91 14.87 0.30
N SER A 171 -59.91 15.72 0.51
CA SER A 171 -59.85 16.80 1.52
C SER A 171 -59.68 16.20 2.92
N ASN A 172 -60.45 15.17 3.26
CA ASN A 172 -60.33 14.45 4.53
C ASN A 172 -58.96 13.76 4.67
N PHE A 173 -58.50 13.06 3.64
CA PHE A 173 -57.17 12.44 3.64
C PHE A 173 -56.05 13.46 3.85
N PHE A 174 -56.11 14.60 3.15
CA PHE A 174 -55.10 15.65 3.27
C PHE A 174 -55.11 16.26 4.66
N GLU A 175 -56.29 16.60 5.19
CA GLU A 175 -56.41 17.19 6.52
C GLU A 175 -55.92 16.24 7.63
N GLU A 176 -56.29 14.96 7.58
CA GLU A 176 -55.87 13.95 8.54
C GLU A 176 -54.34 13.81 8.57
N ASN A 177 -53.71 13.70 7.40
CA ASN A 177 -52.26 13.54 7.31
C ASN A 177 -51.50 14.79 7.77
N ILE A 178 -52.00 16.00 7.46
CA ILE A 178 -51.42 17.24 7.98
C ILE A 178 -51.55 17.34 9.51
N ASN A 179 -52.68 16.89 10.08
CA ASN A 179 -52.86 16.81 11.53
C ASN A 179 -51.86 15.85 12.17
N ASN A 180 -51.73 14.63 11.63
CA ASN A 180 -50.82 13.61 12.13
C ASN A 180 -49.36 14.08 12.07
N LEU A 181 -48.95 14.67 10.94
CA LEU A 181 -47.63 15.25 10.76
C LEU A 181 -47.35 16.40 11.74
N SER A 182 -48.32 17.31 11.92
CA SER A 182 -48.17 18.44 12.85
C SER A 182 -48.01 17.96 14.29
N ASN A 183 -48.78 16.94 14.69
CA ASN A 183 -48.69 16.34 16.01
C ASN A 183 -47.34 15.64 16.23
N LEU A 184 -46.86 14.89 15.24
CA LEU A 184 -45.56 14.22 15.27
C LEU A 184 -44.42 15.23 15.50
N LEU A 185 -44.38 16.27 14.69
CA LEU A 185 -43.33 17.29 14.77
C LEU A 185 -43.42 18.11 16.06
N TYR A 186 -44.63 18.38 16.54
CA TYR A 186 -44.84 19.03 17.83
C TYR A 186 -44.30 18.17 18.98
N LYS A 187 -44.65 16.88 19.02
CA LYS A 187 -44.18 15.91 20.02
C LYS A 187 -42.66 15.82 20.02
N LYS A 188 -42.04 15.66 18.85
CA LYS A 188 -40.57 15.62 18.73
C LYS A 188 -39.90 16.90 19.24
N GLN A 189 -40.48 18.05 18.93
CA GLN A 189 -39.91 19.33 19.33
C GLN A 189 -40.06 19.61 20.83
N TYR A 190 -41.22 19.32 21.41
CA TYR A 190 -41.55 19.76 22.78
C TYR A 190 -41.42 18.65 23.82
N ASP A 191 -41.81 17.42 23.49
CA ASP A 191 -41.76 16.29 24.42
C ASP A 191 -40.37 15.63 24.40
N GLU A 192 -39.83 15.38 23.19
CA GLU A 192 -38.53 14.74 23.01
C GLU A 192 -37.35 15.73 22.95
N LYS A 193 -37.63 17.03 22.80
CA LYS A 193 -36.62 18.11 22.66
C LYS A 193 -35.60 17.86 21.53
N CYS A 194 -36.04 17.19 20.46
CA CYS A 194 -35.21 16.89 19.30
C CYS A 194 -35.14 18.06 18.32
N PHE A 195 -33.97 18.25 17.71
CA PHE A 195 -33.85 19.09 16.52
C PHE A 195 -34.56 18.41 15.33
N PRO A 196 -35.08 19.20 14.38
CA PRO A 196 -35.73 18.64 13.21
C PRO A 196 -34.67 17.99 12.32
N PRO A 197 -34.90 16.77 11.79
CA PRO A 197 -33.96 16.16 10.87
C PRO A 197 -33.72 17.07 9.67
N THR A 198 -32.46 17.43 9.47
CA THR A 198 -32.00 18.25 8.35
C THR A 198 -31.53 17.41 7.18
N ASP A 199 -31.26 16.13 7.43
CA ASP A 199 -30.93 15.16 6.41
C ASP A 199 -32.19 14.49 5.85
N SER A 200 -32.20 14.29 4.52
CA SER A 200 -33.36 13.76 3.82
C SER A 200 -33.61 12.27 4.12
N PHE A 201 -32.58 11.51 4.47
CA PHE A 201 -32.70 10.11 4.83
C PHE A 201 -33.24 9.95 6.25
N GLU A 202 -32.70 10.70 7.22
CA GLU A 202 -33.26 10.76 8.58
C GLU A 202 -34.73 11.18 8.60
N PHE A 203 -35.09 12.17 7.77
CA PHE A 203 -36.47 12.61 7.64
C PHE A 203 -37.37 11.49 7.11
N MET A 204 -36.97 10.77 6.06
CA MET A 204 -37.78 9.67 5.51
C MET A 204 -37.96 8.53 6.51
N ASN A 205 -36.92 8.20 7.29
CA ASN A 205 -37.01 7.20 8.36
C ASN A 205 -38.01 7.64 9.45
N MET A 206 -38.01 8.92 9.81
CA MET A 206 -38.98 9.48 10.76
C MET A 206 -40.43 9.42 10.24
N ILE A 207 -40.65 9.65 8.95
CA ILE A 207 -41.98 9.59 8.32
C ILE A 207 -42.47 8.14 8.22
N ASP A 208 -41.59 7.21 7.87
CA ASP A 208 -41.91 5.79 7.72
C ASP A 208 -42.42 5.17 9.03
N SER A 209 -41.91 5.61 10.19
CA SER A 209 -42.35 5.10 11.50
C SER A 209 -43.75 5.56 11.93
N PHE A 210 -44.40 6.46 11.20
CA PHE A 210 -45.70 7.06 11.57
C PHE A 210 -46.77 6.94 10.49
N ASN A 211 -46.67 5.96 9.58
CA ASN A 211 -47.63 5.72 8.49
C ASN A 211 -47.86 6.91 7.53
N LEU A 212 -47.01 7.94 7.57
CA LEU A 212 -47.09 9.11 6.68
C LEU A 212 -46.41 8.87 5.32
N LYS A 213 -45.86 7.67 5.11
CA LYS A 213 -45.12 7.30 3.89
C LYS A 213 -45.92 7.55 2.63
N LEU A 214 -47.20 7.14 2.62
CA LEU A 214 -48.08 7.30 1.48
C LEU A 214 -48.29 8.78 1.13
N PHE A 215 -48.51 9.62 2.16
CA PHE A 215 -48.68 11.06 2.02
C PHE A 215 -47.45 11.71 1.38
N VAL A 216 -46.24 11.34 1.82
CA VAL A 216 -44.98 11.87 1.24
C VAL A 216 -44.74 11.34 -0.18
N LEU A 217 -45.11 10.08 -0.45
CA LEU A 217 -44.96 9.47 -1.77
C LEU A 217 -45.80 10.18 -2.83
N ILE A 218 -46.99 10.68 -2.46
CA ILE A 218 -47.86 11.46 -3.35
C ILE A 218 -47.12 12.71 -3.85
N PHE A 219 -46.53 13.51 -2.95
CA PHE A 219 -45.72 14.67 -3.36
C PHE A 219 -44.54 14.25 -4.22
N PHE A 220 -43.86 13.16 -3.85
CA PHE A 220 -42.73 12.65 -4.62
C PHE A 220 -43.14 12.31 -6.05
N ASN A 221 -44.25 11.62 -6.25
CA ASN A 221 -44.76 11.27 -7.57
C ASN A 221 -45.22 12.49 -8.38
N ILE A 222 -45.91 13.45 -7.73
CA ILE A 222 -46.37 14.70 -8.37
C ILE A 222 -45.18 15.53 -8.87
N PHE A 223 -44.11 15.66 -8.07
CA PHE A 223 -42.96 16.46 -8.46
C PHE A 223 -41.98 15.70 -9.39
N LYS A 224 -41.93 14.36 -9.30
CA LYS A 224 -41.03 13.52 -10.12
C LYS A 224 -41.42 13.50 -11.59
N SER A 225 -42.71 13.59 -11.93
CA SER A 225 -43.17 13.65 -13.33
C SER A 225 -42.60 14.85 -14.12
N ASN A 226 -42.05 15.85 -13.42
CA ASN A 226 -41.57 17.10 -14.00
C ASN A 226 -40.03 17.25 -14.05
N ILE A 227 -39.24 16.23 -13.69
CA ILE A 227 -37.77 16.36 -13.51
C ILE A 227 -36.97 15.26 -14.25
N ASN A 228 -35.89 15.68 -14.92
CA ASN A 228 -34.91 14.79 -15.56
C ASN A 228 -34.21 13.87 -14.54
N GLN A 229 -34.01 12.60 -14.93
CA GLN A 229 -33.58 11.49 -14.07
C GLN A 229 -32.06 11.46 -13.83
N SER A 230 -31.55 12.31 -12.93
CA SER A 230 -30.20 12.16 -12.36
C SER A 230 -30.25 11.91 -10.85
N SER A 231 -29.26 11.24 -10.27
CA SER A 231 -29.19 10.99 -8.82
C SER A 231 -29.20 12.31 -8.01
N LYS A 232 -28.44 13.30 -8.47
CA LYS A 232 -28.34 14.63 -7.86
C LYS A 232 -29.65 15.43 -7.93
N SER A 233 -30.50 15.18 -8.93
CA SER A 233 -31.83 15.82 -9.01
C SER A 233 -32.85 15.16 -8.10
N ILE A 234 -32.75 13.85 -7.86
CA ILE A 234 -33.61 13.12 -6.91
C ILE A 234 -33.37 13.58 -5.48
N GLU A 235 -32.12 13.73 -5.06
CA GLU A 235 -31.77 14.17 -3.71
C GLU A 235 -32.26 15.61 -3.43
N LYS A 236 -32.07 16.51 -4.40
CA LYS A 236 -32.63 17.87 -4.33
C LYS A 236 -34.16 17.86 -4.22
N LEU A 237 -34.83 16.92 -4.88
CA LEU A 237 -36.27 16.77 -4.79
C LEU A 237 -36.71 16.28 -3.41
N LYS A 238 -35.99 15.32 -2.80
CA LYS A 238 -36.25 14.88 -1.41
C LYS A 238 -36.17 16.05 -0.43
N ILE A 239 -35.11 16.85 -0.53
CA ILE A 239 -34.93 18.05 0.33
C ILE A 239 -36.07 19.05 0.13
N ARG A 240 -36.50 19.30 -1.12
CA ARG A 240 -37.63 20.21 -1.41
C ARG A 240 -38.94 19.70 -0.81
N ILE A 241 -39.23 18.41 -0.92
CA ILE A 241 -40.43 17.79 -0.36
C ILE A 241 -40.40 17.86 1.16
N MET A 242 -39.26 17.56 1.77
CA MET A 242 -39.05 17.70 3.21
C MET A 242 -39.38 19.13 3.69
N LEU A 243 -38.82 20.15 3.04
CA LEU A 243 -39.10 21.56 3.38
C LEU A 243 -40.58 21.90 3.22
N LEU A 244 -41.22 21.47 2.14
CA LEU A 244 -42.65 21.69 1.90
C LEU A 244 -43.52 21.05 2.98
N ILE A 245 -43.19 19.82 3.41
CA ILE A 245 -43.91 19.12 4.48
C ILE A 245 -43.76 19.87 5.81
N TYR A 246 -42.55 20.34 6.12
CA TYR A 246 -42.31 21.17 7.30
C TYR A 246 -43.09 22.48 7.27
N ASP A 247 -43.17 23.13 6.10
CA ASP A 247 -43.96 24.35 5.92
C ASP A 247 -45.44 24.10 6.14
N LEU A 248 -46.01 23.03 5.56
CA LEU A 248 -47.42 22.66 5.74
C LEU A 248 -47.76 22.38 7.21
N ALA A 249 -46.92 21.61 7.91
CA ALA A 249 -47.09 21.35 9.34
C ALA A 249 -46.96 22.63 10.17
N GLY A 250 -45.98 23.46 9.86
CA GLY A 250 -45.73 24.72 10.55
C GLY A 250 -46.80 25.78 10.29
N LEU A 251 -47.53 25.72 9.17
CA LEU A 251 -48.70 26.56 8.90
C LEU A 251 -49.93 26.08 9.69
N LYS A 252 -50.10 24.76 9.86
CA LYS A 252 -51.19 24.20 10.66
C LYS A 252 -50.99 24.44 12.16
N ASN A 253 -49.75 24.29 12.66
CA ASN A 253 -49.42 24.48 14.05
C ASN A 253 -48.27 25.50 14.22
N ASN A 254 -48.65 26.73 14.59
CA ASN A 254 -47.72 27.84 14.81
C ASN A 254 -46.71 27.64 15.95
N LYS A 255 -46.85 26.58 16.76
CA LYS A 255 -45.85 26.23 17.78
C LYS A 255 -44.66 25.47 17.18
N ILE A 256 -44.83 24.81 16.02
CA ILE A 256 -43.75 24.12 15.31
C ILE A 256 -42.84 25.16 14.66
N ASN A 257 -41.82 25.56 15.43
CA ASN A 257 -40.92 26.65 15.06
C ASN A 257 -39.49 26.19 14.80
N ASN A 258 -39.15 24.93 15.06
CA ASN A 258 -37.76 24.48 14.94
C ASN A 258 -37.20 24.67 13.52
N VAL A 259 -37.90 24.22 12.48
CA VAL A 259 -37.44 24.40 11.08
C VAL A 259 -37.46 25.87 10.67
N LYS A 260 -38.52 26.59 11.04
CA LYS A 260 -38.65 28.04 10.81
C LYS A 260 -37.51 28.84 11.47
N ASN A 261 -37.09 28.46 12.68
CA ASN A 261 -35.95 29.03 13.40
C ASN A 261 -34.63 28.66 12.71
N SER A 262 -34.45 27.42 12.24
CA SER A 262 -33.24 26.98 11.53
C SER A 262 -33.06 27.71 10.20
N ILE A 263 -34.12 27.83 9.39
CA ILE A 263 -34.11 28.63 8.15
C ILE A 263 -33.83 30.09 8.47
N GLY A 264 -34.50 30.65 9.48
CA GLY A 264 -34.27 32.02 9.94
C GLY A 264 -32.83 32.27 10.41
N SER A 265 -32.22 31.31 11.13
CA SER A 265 -30.82 31.36 11.57
C SER A 265 -29.87 31.36 10.37
N PHE A 266 -30.10 30.48 9.40
CA PHE A 266 -29.31 30.41 8.17
C PHE A 266 -29.37 31.73 7.39
N LEU A 267 -30.57 32.26 7.17
CA LEU A 267 -30.78 33.52 6.44
C LEU A 267 -30.16 34.72 7.16
N LEU A 268 -30.29 34.79 8.48
CA LEU A 268 -29.65 35.83 9.28
C LEU A 268 -28.12 35.76 9.18
N LYS A 269 -27.54 34.56 9.22
CA LYS A 269 -26.09 34.35 9.02
C LYS A 269 -25.64 34.65 7.59
N ALA A 270 -26.50 34.44 6.59
CA ALA A 270 -26.27 34.83 5.20
C ALA A 270 -26.35 36.35 4.96
N GLY A 271 -26.66 37.14 5.99
CA GLY A 271 -26.65 38.60 5.94
C GLY A 271 -28.00 39.23 5.61
N LEU A 272 -29.12 38.50 5.71
CA LEU A 272 -30.43 39.10 5.51
C LEU A 272 -30.72 40.20 6.55
N SER A 273 -31.27 41.32 6.07
CA SER A 273 -31.63 42.43 6.95
C SER A 273 -32.78 42.06 7.90
N LYS A 274 -32.84 42.72 9.06
CA LYS A 274 -33.96 42.58 10.01
C LYS A 274 -35.32 42.84 9.33
N ARG A 275 -35.38 43.74 8.35
CA ARG A 275 -36.59 44.05 7.57
C ARG A 275 -37.00 42.87 6.69
N ALA A 276 -36.04 42.22 6.02
CA ALA A 276 -36.29 41.03 5.22
C ALA A 276 -36.74 39.84 6.09
N ILE A 277 -36.16 39.68 7.28
CA ILE A 277 -36.58 38.66 8.26
C ILE A 277 -38.02 38.93 8.72
N ASN A 278 -38.35 40.16 9.09
CA ASN A 278 -39.72 40.50 9.48
C ASN A 278 -40.71 40.25 8.34
N LEU A 279 -40.33 40.55 7.09
CA LEU A 279 -41.15 40.27 5.92
C LEU A 279 -41.42 38.75 5.74
N LEU A 280 -40.40 37.91 5.87
CA LEU A 280 -40.56 36.45 5.80
C LEU A 280 -41.37 35.88 6.98
N LEU A 281 -41.28 36.51 8.15
CA LEU A 281 -42.14 36.21 9.30
C LEU A 281 -43.61 36.55 8.98
N TYR A 282 -43.88 37.70 8.34
CA TYR A 282 -45.25 38.06 7.92
C TYR A 282 -45.84 37.03 6.97
N PHE A 283 -45.02 36.44 6.09
CA PHE A 283 -45.45 35.34 5.21
C PHE A 283 -45.52 33.97 5.93
N GLY A 284 -45.13 33.87 7.19
CA GLY A 284 -45.21 32.65 8.00
C GLY A 284 -44.07 31.63 7.77
N TYR A 285 -43.07 31.95 6.95
CA TYR A 285 -41.95 31.06 6.58
C TYR A 285 -40.87 30.93 7.65
N ILE A 286 -40.69 31.96 8.48
CA ILE A 286 -39.69 31.95 9.56
C ILE A 286 -40.28 32.46 10.87
N SER A 287 -39.61 32.13 11.96
CA SER A 287 -40.01 32.56 13.30
C SER A 287 -39.52 33.97 13.62
N ARG A 288 -39.97 34.53 14.75
CA ARG A 288 -39.58 35.88 15.19
C ARG A 288 -38.07 35.97 15.36
N LEU A 289 -37.51 37.13 15.02
CA LEU A 289 -36.08 37.41 15.17
C LEU A 289 -35.57 37.12 16.59
N ILE A 290 -36.39 37.38 17.62
CA ILE A 290 -36.07 37.08 19.02
C ILE A 290 -35.89 35.57 19.23
N SER A 291 -36.79 34.75 18.70
CA SER A 291 -36.72 33.28 18.77
C SER A 291 -35.49 32.74 18.03
N ILE A 292 -35.19 33.29 16.85
CA ILE A 292 -33.98 32.95 16.07
C ILE A 292 -32.72 33.31 16.88
N ASN A 293 -32.70 34.48 17.53
CA ASN A 293 -31.58 34.89 18.37
C ASN A 293 -31.43 34.01 19.61
N HIS A 294 -32.52 33.58 20.25
CA HIS A 294 -32.46 32.62 21.36
C HIS A 294 -31.86 31.29 20.91
N LEU A 295 -32.27 30.76 19.75
CA LEU A 295 -31.68 29.55 19.18
C LEU A 295 -30.18 29.73 18.89
N ASN A 296 -29.80 30.85 18.27
CA ASN A 296 -28.38 31.15 18.01
C ASN A 296 -27.56 31.27 19.30
N ASN A 297 -28.13 31.88 20.34
CA ASN A 297 -27.49 31.98 21.65
C ASN A 297 -27.39 30.62 22.35
N ALA A 298 -28.41 29.77 22.25
CA ALA A 298 -28.38 28.41 22.78
C ALA A 298 -27.28 27.58 22.11
N LEU A 299 -27.22 27.60 20.78
CA LEU A 299 -26.15 26.95 20.00
C LEU A 299 -24.76 27.52 20.34
N ALA A 300 -24.64 28.84 20.53
CA ALA A 300 -23.38 29.46 20.94
C ALA A 300 -22.95 29.02 22.35
N ASN A 301 -23.90 28.87 23.27
CA ASN A 301 -23.63 28.38 24.63
C ASN A 301 -23.25 26.89 24.63
N GLU A 302 -23.91 26.08 23.82
CA GLU A 302 -23.58 24.67 23.65
C GLU A 302 -22.17 24.50 23.08
N LEU A 303 -21.83 25.24 22.02
CA LEU A 303 -20.47 25.30 21.50
C LEU A 303 -19.48 25.75 22.57
N ARG A 304 -19.79 26.82 23.31
CA ARG A 304 -18.94 27.32 24.39
C ARG A 304 -18.68 26.26 25.46
N ASN A 305 -19.71 25.55 25.90
CA ASN A 305 -19.61 24.57 26.98
C ASN A 305 -18.85 23.30 26.52
N ASN A 306 -18.98 22.93 25.26
CA ASN A 306 -18.32 21.75 24.69
C ASN A 306 -16.92 22.04 24.11
N LEU A 307 -16.51 23.32 24.06
CA LEU A 307 -15.21 23.74 23.56
C LEU A 307 -14.10 23.44 24.57
N ILE A 308 -13.51 22.24 24.44
CA ILE A 308 -12.27 21.87 25.13
C ILE A 308 -11.11 22.16 24.18
N SER A 309 -10.22 23.07 24.58
CA SER A 309 -9.02 23.43 23.82
C SER A 309 -8.13 22.20 23.58
N TYR A 310 -7.86 21.90 22.31
CA TYR A 310 -6.95 20.81 21.93
C TYR A 310 -5.56 21.06 22.47
N ASN A 311 -5.04 22.29 22.32
CA ASN A 311 -3.72 22.64 22.83
C ASN A 311 -3.63 22.52 24.35
N SER A 312 -4.68 22.90 25.10
CA SER A 312 -4.69 22.68 26.55
C SER A 312 -4.69 21.21 26.92
N HIS A 313 -5.47 20.39 26.20
CA HIS A 313 -5.50 18.94 26.42
C HIS A 313 -4.16 18.28 26.06
N LYS A 314 -3.53 18.74 24.97
CA LYS A 314 -2.22 18.29 24.50
C LYS A 314 -1.10 18.56 25.51
N LEU A 315 -1.19 19.58 26.36
CA LEU A 315 -0.20 19.85 27.41
C LEU A 315 -0.12 18.72 28.45
N GLU A 316 -1.18 17.93 28.60
CA GLU A 316 -1.21 16.78 29.52
C GLU A 316 -0.51 15.54 28.92
N TRP A 317 -0.22 15.56 27.61
CA TRP A 317 0.42 14.46 26.90
C TRP A 317 1.94 14.49 27.09
N LYS A 318 2.54 13.32 27.34
CA LYS A 318 3.98 13.23 27.60
C LYS A 318 4.79 13.49 26.33
N ASN A 319 5.71 14.46 26.39
CA ASN A 319 6.78 14.70 25.41
C ASN A 319 6.33 15.05 23.97
N ILE A 320 5.16 15.67 23.80
CA ILE A 320 4.69 16.10 22.47
C ILE A 320 4.93 17.59 22.27
N LEU A 321 5.87 17.91 21.38
CA LEU A 321 6.20 19.29 21.03
C LEU A 321 5.11 19.90 20.14
N ASP A 322 4.90 21.22 20.26
CA ASP A 322 4.06 21.93 19.31
C ASP A 322 4.81 22.21 18.02
N ILE A 323 4.14 22.11 16.87
CA ILE A 323 4.76 22.38 15.56
C ILE A 323 5.35 23.80 15.46
N SER A 324 4.85 24.75 16.25
CA SER A 324 5.42 26.11 16.34
C SER A 324 6.80 26.17 17.00
N THR A 325 7.19 25.11 17.72
CA THR A 325 8.47 24.99 18.44
C THR A 325 9.51 24.14 17.69
N PHE A 326 9.15 23.59 16.53
CA PHE A 326 10.05 22.75 15.73
C PHE A 326 11.24 23.55 15.18
N SER A 327 12.38 22.88 15.00
CA SER A 327 13.48 23.42 14.21
C SER A 327 13.02 23.63 12.75
N ALA A 328 13.76 24.45 11.98
CA ALA A 328 13.43 24.68 10.57
C ALA A 328 13.37 23.37 9.76
N GLU A 329 14.27 22.44 10.04
CA GLU A 329 14.36 21.13 9.38
C GLU A 329 13.13 20.27 9.70
N SER A 330 12.81 20.12 10.99
CA SER A 330 11.64 19.34 11.44
C SER A 330 10.33 19.97 10.97
N LEU A 331 10.25 21.30 10.91
CA LEU A 331 9.10 22.02 10.40
C LEU A 331 8.89 21.77 8.90
N ILE A 332 9.97 21.85 8.10
CA ILE A 332 9.90 21.54 6.67
C ILE A 332 9.42 20.11 6.46
N GLU A 333 9.97 19.14 7.18
CA GLU A 333 9.56 17.73 7.09
C GLU A 333 8.07 17.53 7.46
N SER A 334 7.59 18.24 8.48
CA SER A 334 6.20 18.20 8.91
C SER A 334 5.24 18.83 7.89
N LEU A 335 5.68 19.88 7.18
CA LEU A 335 4.86 20.56 6.17
C LEU A 335 4.99 19.93 4.78
N SER A 336 6.04 19.14 4.53
CA SER A 336 6.33 18.48 3.25
C SER A 336 5.80 17.06 3.14
N VAL A 337 4.88 16.63 4.02
CA VAL A 337 4.26 15.28 4.02
C VAL A 337 3.65 14.87 2.66
N HIS A 338 3.39 15.83 1.77
CA HIS A 338 2.80 15.62 0.43
C HIS A 338 3.81 15.76 -0.72
N MET A 339 5.09 15.97 -0.42
CA MET A 339 6.16 16.08 -1.41
C MET A 339 6.70 14.66 -1.67
N TYR A 340 6.21 14.03 -2.73
CA TYR A 340 6.74 12.73 -3.22
C TYR A 340 7.96 12.90 -4.13
N ASP A 341 8.27 14.14 -4.52
CA ASP A 341 9.45 14.44 -5.33
C ASP A 341 10.71 14.21 -4.47
N GLY A 342 11.55 13.25 -4.86
CA GLY A 342 12.80 12.86 -4.19
C GLY A 342 13.90 13.93 -4.16
N THR A 343 13.54 15.20 -4.32
CA THR A 343 14.43 16.37 -4.28
C THR A 343 14.85 16.76 -2.86
N LEU A 344 14.21 16.19 -1.84
CA LEU A 344 14.63 16.34 -0.45
C LEU A 344 15.72 15.29 -0.17
N GLU A 345 16.95 15.61 -0.58
CA GLU A 345 18.15 14.74 -0.53
C GLU A 345 18.51 14.18 0.86
N ASN A 346 17.80 14.55 1.93
CA ASN A 346 18.12 14.17 3.31
C ASN A 346 16.95 13.60 4.13
N GLN A 347 15.83 13.21 3.53
CA GLN A 347 14.69 12.76 4.32
C GLN A 347 14.76 11.27 4.66
N HIS A 348 15.20 11.02 5.90
CA HIS A 348 15.04 9.80 6.68
C HIS A 348 14.94 8.53 5.85
N ILE A 349 16.08 7.86 5.69
CA ILE A 349 16.07 6.42 5.60
C ILE A 349 15.32 5.95 6.85
N ARG A 350 14.01 5.70 6.75
CA ARG A 350 13.33 4.84 7.71
C ARG A 350 13.78 3.46 7.33
N ASN A 351 14.94 3.06 7.82
CA ASN A 351 15.43 1.74 7.53
C ASN A 351 14.46 0.79 8.24
N PHE A 352 14.01 -0.22 7.50
CA PHE A 352 13.12 -1.27 7.96
C PHE A 352 13.81 -2.22 8.96
N TYR A 353 14.57 -1.68 9.93
CA TYR A 353 15.43 -2.45 10.85
C TYR A 353 14.64 -3.51 11.63
N ASN A 354 13.38 -3.22 11.94
CA ASN A 354 12.46 -4.11 12.66
C ASN A 354 11.32 -4.60 11.77
N THR A 355 11.47 -4.54 10.45
CA THR A 355 10.41 -4.90 9.50
C THR A 355 10.91 -6.05 8.65
N LYS A 356 10.26 -7.20 8.83
CA LYS A 356 10.56 -8.39 8.04
C LYS A 356 9.63 -8.38 6.83
N LEU A 357 10.20 -8.22 5.64
CA LEU A 357 9.46 -8.48 4.41
C LEU A 357 9.16 -9.99 4.36
N VAL A 358 7.88 -10.35 4.46
CA VAL A 358 7.45 -11.75 4.46
C VAL A 358 7.26 -12.25 3.03
N TYR A 359 6.62 -11.45 2.16
CA TYR A 359 6.28 -11.86 0.80
C TYR A 359 5.93 -10.67 -0.10
N PHE A 360 5.99 -10.86 -1.43
CA PHE A 360 5.45 -9.93 -2.43
C PHE A 360 4.30 -10.60 -3.18
N ILE A 361 3.13 -9.98 -3.17
CA ILE A 361 1.96 -10.41 -3.95
C ILE A 361 1.63 -9.30 -4.94
N SER A 362 1.78 -9.57 -6.23
CA SER A 362 1.28 -8.67 -7.26
C SER A 362 -0.22 -8.86 -7.39
N SER A 363 -0.98 -7.78 -7.26
CA SER A 363 -2.43 -7.77 -7.45
C SER A 363 -2.86 -6.37 -7.89
N ASP A 364 -3.93 -6.29 -8.69
CA ASP A 364 -4.44 -5.02 -9.17
C ASP A 364 -5.14 -4.20 -8.07
N LEU A 365 -5.57 -4.83 -6.97
CA LEU A 365 -6.22 -4.20 -5.80
C LEU A 365 -7.44 -3.34 -6.17
N LYS A 366 -8.14 -3.68 -7.26
CA LYS A 366 -9.26 -2.87 -7.79
C LYS A 366 -10.63 -3.37 -7.36
N ASN A 367 -10.73 -4.60 -6.90
CA ASN A 367 -12.00 -5.23 -6.57
C ASN A 367 -11.89 -6.12 -5.31
N THR A 368 -13.04 -6.48 -4.74
CA THR A 368 -13.18 -7.35 -3.56
C THR A 368 -12.35 -8.63 -3.61
N ASP A 369 -12.40 -9.32 -4.74
CA ASP A 369 -11.82 -10.65 -4.88
C ASP A 369 -10.29 -10.56 -4.85
N ASP A 370 -9.72 -9.50 -5.44
CA ASP A 370 -8.29 -9.18 -5.38
C ASP A 370 -7.81 -9.00 -3.92
N TYR A 371 -8.59 -8.31 -3.07
CA TYR A 371 -8.28 -8.10 -1.65
C TYR A 371 -8.39 -9.40 -0.86
N LEU A 372 -9.48 -10.16 -1.06
CA LEU A 372 -9.71 -11.43 -0.37
C LEU A 372 -8.62 -12.45 -0.69
N GLN A 373 -8.15 -12.51 -1.94
CA GLN A 373 -7.07 -13.40 -2.34
C GLN A 373 -5.76 -13.08 -1.59
N ILE A 374 -5.40 -11.79 -1.49
CA ILE A 374 -4.19 -11.36 -0.77
C ILE A 374 -4.31 -11.66 0.72
N ILE A 375 -5.47 -11.38 1.32
CA ILE A 375 -5.70 -11.59 2.75
C ILE A 375 -5.69 -13.08 3.10
N ASN A 376 -6.28 -13.93 2.26
CA ASN A 376 -6.22 -15.38 2.46
C ASN A 376 -4.78 -15.89 2.44
N ASN A 377 -3.97 -15.45 1.46
CA ASN A 377 -2.55 -15.79 1.40
C ASN A 377 -1.78 -15.28 2.64
N LEU A 378 -2.20 -14.15 3.21
CA LEU A 378 -1.59 -13.57 4.41
C LEU A 378 -1.99 -14.33 5.69
N ILE A 379 -3.22 -14.82 5.80
CA ILE A 379 -3.72 -15.62 6.94
C ILE A 379 -3.11 -17.02 6.94
N GLU A 380 -2.69 -17.54 5.79
CA GLU A 380 -2.02 -18.85 5.69
C GLU A 380 -0.65 -18.88 6.39
N PHE A 381 -0.03 -17.73 6.67
CA PHE A 381 1.20 -17.69 7.47
C PHE A 381 0.93 -18.09 8.93
N SER A 382 1.67 -19.10 9.42
CA SER A 382 1.53 -19.64 10.78
C SER A 382 1.54 -18.58 11.87
N ASP A 383 2.47 -17.63 11.76
CA ASP A 383 2.71 -16.58 12.75
C ASP A 383 1.52 -15.61 12.81
N ILE A 384 0.91 -15.31 11.65
CA ILE A 384 -0.28 -14.45 11.56
C ILE A 384 -1.51 -15.19 12.07
N LYS A 385 -1.64 -16.47 11.73
CA LYS A 385 -2.75 -17.30 12.23
C LYS A 385 -2.75 -17.41 13.74
N GLU A 386 -1.57 -17.58 14.36
CA GLU A 386 -1.43 -17.58 15.82
C GLU A 386 -1.77 -16.20 16.42
N TYR A 387 -1.30 -15.12 15.80
CA TYR A 387 -1.60 -13.74 16.23
C TYR A 387 -3.11 -13.44 16.19
N LEU A 388 -3.79 -13.84 15.13
CA LEU A 388 -5.22 -13.60 14.91
C LEU A 388 -6.14 -14.38 15.86
N ASN A 389 -5.66 -15.41 16.56
CA ASN A 389 -6.46 -16.12 17.56
C ASN A 389 -6.91 -15.21 18.71
N ASN A 390 -6.12 -14.18 19.04
CA ASN A 390 -6.38 -13.27 20.17
C ASN A 390 -6.44 -11.79 19.76
N ASN A 391 -6.11 -11.44 18.52
CA ASN A 391 -5.97 -10.06 18.07
C ASN A 391 -6.69 -9.81 16.74
N ILE A 392 -6.94 -8.53 16.45
CA ILE A 392 -7.51 -8.04 15.19
C ILE A 392 -6.45 -7.20 14.49
N ILE A 393 -6.36 -7.30 13.16
CA ILE A 393 -5.45 -6.48 12.37
C ILE A 393 -6.21 -5.27 11.84
N ILE A 394 -5.71 -4.06 12.14
CA ILE A 394 -6.18 -2.82 11.50
C ILE A 394 -5.35 -2.64 10.23
N ALA A 395 -6.01 -2.58 9.08
CA ALA A 395 -5.33 -2.48 7.80
C ALA A 395 -5.74 -1.21 7.04
N PRO A 396 -4.79 -0.47 6.44
CA PRO A 396 -5.09 0.70 5.62
C PRO A 396 -5.68 0.27 4.28
N MET A 397 -6.98 0.00 4.23
CA MET A 397 -7.70 -0.49 3.06
C MET A 397 -9.10 0.15 2.94
N ASP A 398 -9.57 0.32 1.72
CA ASP A 398 -10.86 0.96 1.39
C ASP A 398 -12.04 -0.04 1.34
N PHE A 399 -11.85 -1.28 1.81
CA PHE A 399 -12.73 -2.43 1.57
C PHE A 399 -13.61 -2.78 2.80
N PRO A 400 -14.86 -3.28 2.69
CA PRO A 400 -15.69 -3.64 3.85
C PRO A 400 -15.13 -4.76 4.73
N GLU A 401 -15.64 -4.83 5.96
CA GLU A 401 -15.25 -5.76 7.04
C GLU A 401 -15.00 -7.19 6.53
N ILE A 402 -13.76 -7.64 6.68
CA ILE A 402 -13.37 -9.04 6.55
C ILE A 402 -13.14 -9.54 7.97
N ASN A 403 -13.54 -10.78 8.27
CA ASN A 403 -13.32 -11.37 9.59
C ASN A 403 -11.84 -11.18 9.99
N TYR A 404 -11.60 -10.61 11.17
CA TYR A 404 -10.29 -10.30 11.74
C TYR A 404 -9.51 -9.12 11.14
N PHE A 405 -10.00 -8.47 10.07
CA PHE A 405 -9.40 -7.28 9.47
C PHE A 405 -10.36 -6.09 9.50
N VAL A 406 -9.98 -5.04 10.24
CA VAL A 406 -10.75 -3.79 10.28
C VAL A 406 -10.16 -2.82 9.25
N PRO A 407 -10.91 -2.51 8.18
CA PRO A 407 -10.50 -1.52 7.21
C PRO A 407 -10.49 -0.13 7.84
N MET A 408 -9.36 0.56 7.76
CA MET A 408 -9.24 1.94 8.20
C MET A 408 -8.70 2.79 7.05
N LEU A 409 -9.26 3.99 6.87
CA LEU A 409 -8.64 4.96 5.99
C LEU A 409 -7.20 5.19 6.46
N GLY A 410 -6.22 5.08 5.55
CA GLY A 410 -4.81 5.19 5.92
C GLY A 410 -4.54 6.49 6.70
N PRO A 411 -3.71 6.49 7.77
CA PRO A 411 -3.46 7.67 8.59
C PRO A 411 -3.01 8.91 7.81
N LEU A 412 -2.28 8.69 6.71
CA LEU A 412 -1.89 9.75 5.77
C LEU A 412 -3.10 10.31 5.01
N HIS A 413 -3.99 9.44 4.52
CA HIS A 413 -5.24 9.82 3.85
C HIS A 413 -6.16 10.59 4.79
N ILE A 414 -6.27 10.17 6.05
CA ILE A 414 -7.03 10.90 7.07
C ILE A 414 -6.48 12.32 7.19
N SER A 415 -5.17 12.50 7.36
CA SER A 415 -4.58 13.84 7.47
C SER A 415 -4.77 14.69 6.21
N LEU A 416 -4.58 14.10 5.03
CA LEU A 416 -4.83 14.75 3.73
C LEU A 416 -6.25 15.28 3.62
N ASN A 417 -7.24 14.40 3.83
CA ASN A 417 -8.65 14.73 3.73
C ASN A 417 -9.05 15.78 4.76
N THR A 418 -8.56 15.68 6.00
CA THR A 418 -8.83 16.67 7.05
C THR A 418 -8.24 18.03 6.68
N ARG A 419 -7.00 18.09 6.17
CA ARG A 419 -6.34 19.34 5.73
C ARG A 419 -7.13 20.04 4.63
N GLU A 420 -7.54 19.30 3.60
CA GLU A 420 -8.37 19.83 2.51
C GLU A 420 -9.74 20.29 3.02
N THR A 421 -10.41 19.46 3.82
CA THR A 421 -11.74 19.76 4.38
C THR A 421 -11.70 21.00 5.26
N CYS A 422 -10.66 21.18 6.07
CA CYS A 422 -10.49 22.36 6.91
C CYS A 422 -10.43 23.64 6.06
N ILE A 423 -9.60 23.66 5.01
CA ILE A 423 -9.49 24.82 4.11
C ILE A 423 -10.79 25.09 3.36
N ILE A 424 -11.46 24.04 2.86
CA ILE A 424 -12.70 24.20 2.09
C ILE A 424 -13.83 24.71 2.98
N LYS A 425 -14.04 24.10 4.15
CA LYS A 425 -15.12 24.46 5.09
C LYS A 425 -14.97 25.88 5.64
N PHE A 426 -13.73 26.33 5.82
CA PHE A 426 -13.41 27.66 6.34
C PHE A 426 -12.73 28.55 5.30
N HIS A 427 -13.03 28.35 4.01
CA HIS A 427 -12.42 29.09 2.91
C HIS A 427 -12.50 30.61 3.07
N PRO A 428 -13.62 31.22 3.52
CA PRO A 428 -13.66 32.67 3.71
C PRO A 428 -12.59 33.19 4.67
N PHE A 429 -12.32 32.45 5.77
CA PHE A 429 -11.26 32.79 6.71
C PHE A 429 -9.88 32.66 6.07
N PHE A 430 -9.58 31.51 5.45
CA PHE A 430 -8.27 31.27 4.84
C PHE A 430 -7.99 32.16 3.62
N ASN A 431 -9.02 32.50 2.84
CA ASN A 431 -8.90 33.46 1.74
C ASN A 431 -8.54 34.86 2.27
N LYS A 432 -9.15 35.28 3.38
CA LYS A 432 -8.82 36.56 4.01
C LYS A 432 -7.39 36.55 4.56
N LEU A 433 -7.02 35.51 5.31
CA LEU A 433 -5.66 35.29 5.82
C LEU A 433 -4.63 35.31 4.68
N TYR A 434 -4.87 34.57 3.60
CA TYR A 434 -3.99 34.50 2.43
C TYR A 434 -3.78 35.87 1.79
N LYS A 435 -4.85 36.64 1.58
CA LYS A 435 -4.74 37.97 0.97
C LYS A 435 -3.96 38.94 1.86
N ASP A 436 -4.24 38.93 3.15
CA ASP A 436 -3.65 39.86 4.11
C ASP A 436 -2.17 39.53 4.37
N VAL A 437 -1.81 38.24 4.50
CA VAL A 437 -0.43 37.81 4.75
C VAL A 437 0.46 37.97 3.51
N PHE A 438 -0.04 37.64 2.32
CA PHE A 438 0.77 37.64 1.10
C PHE A 438 0.54 38.87 0.20
N ASN A 439 -0.21 39.87 0.68
CA ASN A 439 -0.60 41.08 -0.07
C ASN A 439 -1.18 40.75 -1.46
N LYS A 440 -2.01 39.71 -1.55
CA LYS A 440 -2.58 39.24 -2.82
C LYS A 440 -3.91 39.91 -3.10
N LYS A 441 -4.06 40.42 -4.33
CA LYS A 441 -5.36 40.93 -4.82
C LYS A 441 -6.32 39.80 -5.20
N ARG A 442 -5.79 38.69 -5.72
CA ARG A 442 -6.58 37.53 -6.17
C ARG A 442 -7.05 36.67 -4.99
N ASN A 443 -8.21 36.05 -5.14
CA ASN A 443 -8.72 35.08 -4.18
C ASN A 443 -7.80 33.84 -4.12
N LEU A 444 -7.72 33.22 -2.94
CA LEU A 444 -7.25 31.86 -2.77
C LEU A 444 -8.11 30.93 -3.64
N ALA A 445 -7.48 29.99 -4.35
CA ALA A 445 -8.19 28.99 -5.14
C ALA A 445 -9.17 28.20 -4.26
N GLU A 446 -10.28 27.71 -4.82
CA GLU A 446 -11.24 26.87 -4.08
C GLU A 446 -10.60 25.55 -3.60
N LYS A 447 -9.63 25.04 -4.38
CA LYS A 447 -8.76 23.91 -4.03
C LYS A 447 -7.29 24.31 -4.18
N PRO A 448 -6.66 24.86 -3.13
CA PRO A 448 -5.25 25.23 -3.18
C PRO A 448 -4.33 24.02 -3.31
N LYS A 449 -3.08 24.24 -3.73
CA LYS A 449 -2.10 23.14 -3.79
C LYS A 449 -1.77 22.63 -2.37
N PRO A 450 -1.39 21.35 -2.19
CA PRO A 450 -1.12 20.77 -0.86
C PRO A 450 -0.14 21.58 0.00
N TRP A 451 0.96 22.08 -0.59
CA TRP A 451 1.93 22.91 0.14
C TRP A 451 1.32 24.25 0.61
N GLN A 452 0.38 24.83 -0.17
CA GLN A 452 -0.31 26.07 0.20
C GLN A 452 -1.26 25.83 1.37
N ILE A 453 -1.96 24.70 1.35
CA ILE A 453 -2.82 24.27 2.47
C ILE A 453 -2.00 24.17 3.75
N ASN A 454 -0.89 23.43 3.71
CA ASN A 454 -0.03 23.21 4.87
C ASN A 454 0.55 24.52 5.41
N LEU A 455 1.00 25.40 4.52
CA LEU A 455 1.52 26.72 4.90
C LEU A 455 0.45 27.58 5.57
N LEU A 456 -0.76 27.64 5.03
CA LEU A 456 -1.85 28.45 5.58
C LEU A 456 -2.32 27.94 6.94
N LEU A 457 -2.43 26.61 7.11
CA LEU A 457 -2.76 26.00 8.39
C LEU A 457 -1.69 26.34 9.45
N TYR A 458 -0.41 26.21 9.09
CA TYR A 458 0.69 26.57 9.98
C TYR A 458 0.68 28.06 10.35
N ILE A 459 0.53 28.97 9.38
CA ILE A 459 0.48 30.41 9.64
C ILE A 459 -0.70 30.76 10.55
N ALA A 460 -1.86 30.16 10.34
CA ALA A 460 -3.02 30.36 11.20
C ALA A 460 -2.76 29.89 12.64
N HIS A 461 -2.16 28.70 12.82
CA HIS A 461 -1.80 28.17 14.14
C HIS A 461 -0.74 29.02 14.85
N ALA A 462 0.37 29.30 14.17
CA ALA A 462 1.46 30.09 14.73
C ALA A 462 1.03 31.54 15.04
N GLY A 463 0.17 32.12 14.20
CA GLY A 463 -0.43 33.42 14.45
C GLY A 463 -1.37 33.39 15.66
N TRP A 464 -2.22 32.37 15.76
CA TRP A 464 -3.16 32.20 16.87
C TRP A 464 -2.44 32.10 18.21
N ILE A 465 -1.39 31.27 18.32
CA ILE A 465 -0.60 31.11 19.55
C ILE A 465 -0.11 32.47 20.08
N LYS A 466 0.28 33.39 19.19
CA LYS A 466 0.82 34.71 19.57
C LYS A 466 -0.21 35.70 20.11
N ILE A 467 -1.49 35.55 19.75
CA ILE A 467 -2.56 36.51 20.08
C ILE A 467 -3.67 35.90 20.95
N LYS A 468 -3.59 34.59 21.24
CA LYS A 468 -4.64 33.82 21.88
C LYS A 468 -5.07 34.44 23.22
N SER A 469 -4.13 34.79 24.08
CA SER A 469 -4.37 35.37 25.41
C SER A 469 -5.22 36.64 25.34
N GLU A 470 -4.80 37.58 24.50
CA GLU A 470 -5.39 38.91 24.35
C GLU A 470 -6.79 38.81 23.74
N ILE A 471 -6.97 37.92 22.75
CA ILE A 471 -8.27 37.68 22.13
C ILE A 471 -9.23 37.00 23.13
N LEU A 472 -8.78 35.97 23.85
CA LEU A 472 -9.63 35.30 24.84
C LEU A 472 -10.06 36.25 25.96
N GLU A 473 -9.17 37.13 26.40
CA GLU A 473 -9.50 38.14 27.41
C GLU A 473 -10.51 39.17 26.89
N ALA A 474 -10.30 39.69 25.67
CA ALA A 474 -11.19 40.66 25.05
C ALA A 474 -12.60 40.09 24.78
N PHE A 475 -12.69 38.79 24.48
CA PHE A 475 -13.94 38.12 24.10
C PHE A 475 -14.51 37.16 25.15
N LYS A 476 -13.99 37.15 26.40
CA LYS A 476 -14.42 36.23 27.49
C LYS A 476 -15.92 36.17 27.76
N ASN A 477 -16.63 37.27 27.48
CA ASN A 477 -18.07 37.42 27.68
C ASN A 477 -18.88 37.42 26.36
N SER A 478 -18.24 37.09 25.24
CA SER A 478 -18.91 37.03 23.94
C SER A 478 -20.01 35.98 23.94
N LYS A 479 -21.18 36.35 23.40
CA LYS A 479 -22.28 35.42 23.10
C LYS A 479 -22.38 35.11 21.60
N ASN A 480 -21.42 35.59 20.82
CA ASN A 480 -21.46 35.47 19.37
C ASN A 480 -21.01 34.07 18.95
N GLY A 481 -21.91 33.28 18.36
CA GLY A 481 -21.60 31.95 17.84
C GLY A 481 -20.48 31.94 16.79
N GLY A 482 -20.35 33.01 15.99
CA GLY A 482 -19.27 33.15 15.02
C GLY A 482 -17.88 33.23 15.67
N PHE A 483 -17.78 33.87 16.84
CA PHE A 483 -16.55 33.88 17.63
C PHE A 483 -16.19 32.47 18.11
N TYR A 484 -17.15 31.73 18.67
CA TYR A 484 -16.89 30.36 19.13
C TYR A 484 -16.59 29.39 17.98
N SER A 485 -17.19 29.58 16.81
CA SER A 485 -16.82 28.82 15.59
C SER A 485 -15.38 29.11 15.16
N LEU A 486 -14.96 30.38 15.18
CA LEU A 486 -13.58 30.75 14.89
C LEU A 486 -12.61 30.23 15.95
N LEU A 487 -12.99 30.28 17.23
CA LEU A 487 -12.22 29.73 18.33
C LEU A 487 -12.06 28.20 18.18
N ASN A 488 -13.11 27.48 17.81
CA ASN A 488 -13.03 26.04 17.53
C ASN A 488 -12.06 25.76 16.37
N LEU A 489 -12.12 26.57 15.31
CA LEU A 489 -11.22 26.42 14.17
C LEU A 489 -9.75 26.56 14.60
N LEU A 490 -9.44 27.66 15.29
CA LEU A 490 -8.08 28.05 15.64
C LEU A 490 -7.49 27.21 16.78
N ASP A 491 -8.29 26.86 17.78
CA ASP A 491 -7.82 26.25 19.01
C ASP A 491 -7.98 24.73 19.04
N ASN A 492 -8.81 24.17 18.15
CA ASN A 492 -9.07 22.73 18.06
C ASN A 492 -8.76 22.15 16.68
N ILE A 493 -9.47 22.59 15.64
CA ILE A 493 -9.44 21.92 14.34
C ILE A 493 -8.06 22.04 13.68
N ILE A 494 -7.51 23.25 13.57
CA ILE A 494 -6.21 23.48 12.93
C ILE A 494 -5.06 22.74 13.63
N PRO A 495 -4.84 22.89 14.95
CA PRO A 495 -3.73 22.19 15.60
C PRO A 495 -3.87 20.65 15.51
N SER A 496 -5.07 20.12 15.72
CA SER A 496 -5.36 18.68 15.55
C SER A 496 -5.03 18.19 14.14
N THR A 497 -5.37 18.99 13.12
CA THR A 497 -5.11 18.69 11.70
C THR A 497 -3.62 18.67 11.37
N LEU A 498 -2.84 19.58 11.98
CA LEU A 498 -1.39 19.62 11.82
C LEU A 498 -0.73 18.43 12.50
N ASP A 499 -1.15 18.09 13.72
CA ASP A 499 -0.52 17.07 14.57
C ASP A 499 -0.85 15.63 14.19
N ILE A 500 -2.09 15.34 13.74
CA ILE A 500 -2.62 13.97 13.63
C ILE A 500 -1.66 12.99 12.93
N TYR A 501 -1.07 13.38 11.81
CA TYR A 501 -0.11 12.53 11.11
C TYR A 501 1.34 12.81 11.51
N THR A 502 1.73 14.08 11.50
CA THR A 502 3.14 14.50 11.58
C THR A 502 3.75 14.28 12.96
N ASN A 503 2.93 14.38 13.99
CA ASN A 503 3.38 14.41 15.38
C ASN A 503 2.86 13.20 16.15
N LEU A 504 1.58 12.85 15.97
CA LEU A 504 0.97 11.73 16.70
C LEU A 504 1.28 10.39 16.04
N PHE A 505 0.85 10.22 14.78
CA PHE A 505 1.04 8.95 14.09
C PHE A 505 2.51 8.64 13.81
N LYS A 506 3.26 9.60 13.23
CA LYS A 506 4.68 9.40 12.89
C LYS A 506 5.56 9.03 14.10
N ASN A 507 5.25 9.56 15.29
CA ASN A 507 6.02 9.29 16.51
C ASN A 507 5.41 8.17 17.38
N ASN A 508 4.48 7.38 16.82
CA ASN A 508 3.86 6.23 17.48
C ASN A 508 3.06 6.56 18.77
N HIS A 509 2.43 7.72 18.81
CA HIS A 509 1.53 8.13 19.91
C HIS A 509 0.09 7.70 19.63
N PHE A 510 -0.15 6.38 19.61
CA PHE A 510 -1.42 5.80 19.15
C PHE A 510 -2.65 6.22 19.96
N GLU A 511 -2.55 6.29 21.29
CA GLU A 511 -3.68 6.71 22.15
C GLU A 511 -4.16 8.12 21.81
N TYR A 512 -3.22 9.06 21.69
CA TYR A 512 -3.53 10.46 21.36
C TYR A 512 -3.98 10.62 19.90
N TYR A 513 -3.41 9.82 18.98
CA TYR A 513 -3.84 9.76 17.59
C TYR A 513 -5.31 9.36 17.49
N TYR A 514 -5.70 8.28 18.20
CA TYR A 514 -7.07 7.79 18.22
C TYR A 514 -8.04 8.84 18.77
N GLU A 515 -7.73 9.46 19.91
CA GLU A 515 -8.55 10.54 20.48
C GLU A 515 -8.69 11.73 19.50
N THR A 516 -7.61 12.09 18.80
CA THR A 516 -7.60 13.20 17.85
C THR A 516 -8.48 12.93 16.62
N ILE A 517 -8.63 11.66 16.20
CA ILE A 517 -9.56 11.29 15.12
C ILE A 517 -10.99 11.70 15.46
N PHE A 518 -11.50 11.34 16.65
CA PHE A 518 -12.88 11.69 17.07
C PHE A 518 -13.10 13.20 17.23
N ARG A 519 -12.03 13.96 17.46
CA ARG A 519 -12.12 15.43 17.49
C ARG A 519 -12.27 16.04 16.10
N LEU A 520 -11.79 15.35 15.06
CA LEU A 520 -11.80 15.83 13.68
C LEU A 520 -12.99 15.31 12.87
N TRP A 521 -13.58 14.17 13.26
CA TRP A 521 -14.59 13.43 12.49
C TRP A 521 -15.88 13.18 13.26
#